data_AF-A0A350QM86-F1
#
_entry.id   AF-A0A350QM86-F1
#
_cell.length_a   1.000
_cell.length_b   1.000
_cell.length_c   1.000
_cell.angle_alpha   90.00
_cell.angle_beta   90.00
_cell.angle_gamma   90.00
#
_symmetry.space_group_name_H-M   'P 1'
#
loop_
_entity.id
_entity.type
_entity.pdbx_description
1 polymer ?
#
loop_
_entity_poly.entity_id
_entity_poly.type
_entity_poly.pdbx_seq_one_letter_code
_entity_poly.pdbx_strand_id
1 'polypeptide(L)' 'MVEDAAAGIEAAHRAGMPAIGIVSTGHDAKDLASAERVIHDLKELTPELLSGLVKEHNQ' A
#
# COMPACT_ATOMS: atom_id res chain seq x y z
N MET A 1 4.03 -2.07 -4.11
CA MET A 1 2.86 -2.91 -4.47
C MET A 1 1.60 -2.14 -4.14
N VAL A 2 0.50 -2.35 -4.86
CA VAL A 2 -0.84 -1.88 -4.46
C VAL A 2 -1.66 -3.13 -4.16
N GLU A 3 -2.28 -3.20 -2.99
CA GLU A 3 -2.86 -4.44 -2.46
C GLU A 3 -4.09 -4.15 -1.61
N ASP A 4 -5.08 -5.04 -1.61
CA ASP A 4 -6.33 -4.89 -0.87
C ASP A 4 -6.53 -5.93 0.24
N ALA A 5 -5.52 -6.77 0.48
CA ALA A 5 -5.50 -7.76 1.55
C ALA A 5 -4.22 -7.70 2.41
N ALA A 6 -4.39 -7.87 3.72
CA ALA A 6 -3.28 -7.93 4.69
C ALA A 6 -2.22 -8.99 4.32
N ALA A 7 -2.66 -10.17 3.86
CA ALA A 7 -1.75 -11.25 3.48
C ALA A 7 -0.83 -10.87 2.32
N GLY A 8 -1.32 -10.08 1.37
CA GLY A 8 -0.52 -9.55 0.26
C GLY A 8 0.47 -8.51 0.75
N ILE A 9 0.04 -7.55 1.59
CA ILE A 9 0.91 -6.53 2.19
C ILE A 9 2.11 -7.19 2.90
N GLU A 10 1.84 -8.19 3.74
CA GLU A 10 2.90 -8.95 4.41
C GLU A 10 3.84 -9.68 3.43
N ALA A 11 3.33 -10.14 2.29
CA ALA A 11 4.15 -10.74 1.26
C ALA A 11 5.07 -9.71 0.56
N ALA A 12 4.58 -8.50 0.29
CA ALA A 12 5.41 -7.40 -0.23
C ALA A 12 6.54 -7.04 0.73
N HIS A 13 6.24 -6.88 2.03
CA HIS A 13 7.27 -6.57 3.01
C HIS A 13 8.33 -7.67 3.10
N ARG A 14 7.93 -8.96 3.07
CA ARG A 14 8.89 -10.07 3.03
C ARG A 14 9.75 -10.08 1.77
N ALA A 15 9.26 -9.52 0.67
CA ALA A 15 10.02 -9.34 -0.56
C ALA A 15 10.87 -8.06 -0.57
N GLY A 16 10.88 -7.27 0.52
CA GLY A 16 11.56 -5.99 0.57
C GLY A 16 10.92 -4.95 -0.37
N MET A 17 9.60 -4.99 -0.52
CA MET A 17 8.85 -4.05 -1.34
C MET A 17 7.90 -3.25 -0.45
N PRO A 18 7.78 -1.92 -0.65
CA PRO A 18 6.76 -1.13 0.04
C PRO A 18 5.37 -1.42 -0.55
N ALA A 19 4.33 -1.21 0.23
CA ALA A 19 2.94 -1.45 -0.10
C ALA A 19 2.05 -0.19 0.08
N ILE A 20 1.05 -0.08 -0.80
CA ILE A 20 -0.08 0.83 -0.63
C ILE A 20 -1.32 -0.04 -0.48
N GLY A 21 -1.99 0.06 0.67
CA GLY A 21 -3.29 -0.54 0.88
C GLY A 21 -4.37 0.22 0.12
N ILE A 22 -5.27 -0.47 -0.58
CA ILE A 22 -6.49 0.13 -1.12
C ILE A 22 -7.73 -0.50 -0.46
N VAL A 23 -8.55 0.34 0.16
CA VAL A 23 -9.84 -0.08 0.72
C VAL A 23 -10.71 -0.59 -0.41
N SER A 24 -11.15 -1.84 -0.30
CA SER A 24 -12.01 -2.51 -1.28
C SER A 24 -13.23 -3.10 -0.58
N THR A 25 -14.15 -3.69 -1.36
CA THR A 25 -15.37 -4.27 -0.77
C THR A 25 -15.01 -5.42 0.16
N GLY A 26 -15.32 -5.28 1.45
CA GLY A 26 -15.06 -6.32 2.46
C GLY A 26 -13.73 -6.20 3.19
N HIS A 27 -12.92 -5.17 2.92
CA HIS A 27 -11.67 -4.90 3.62
C HIS A 27 -11.66 -3.48 4.15
N ASP A 28 -11.49 -3.32 5.46
CA ASP A 28 -11.43 -1.99 6.09
C ASP A 28 -10.00 -1.46 6.11
N ALA A 29 -9.85 -0.14 6.15
CA ALA A 29 -8.53 0.51 6.28
C ALA A 29 -7.69 0.00 7.47
N LYS A 30 -8.36 -0.43 8.55
CA LYS A 30 -7.71 -1.02 9.73
C LYS A 30 -6.98 -2.33 9.42
N ASP A 31 -7.49 -3.10 8.47
CA ASP A 31 -6.94 -4.40 8.08
C ASP A 31 -5.69 -4.22 7.20
N LEU A 32 -5.52 -3.02 6.62
CA LEU A 32 -4.42 -2.64 5.74
C LEU A 32 -3.38 -1.77 6.46
N ALA A 33 -3.47 -1.63 7.77
CA ALA A 33 -2.68 -0.69 8.57
C ALA A 33 -1.16 -0.98 8.57
N SER A 34 -0.73 -2.16 8.10
CA SER A 34 0.70 -2.46 7.95
C SER A 34 1.31 -1.85 6.68
N ALA A 35 0.50 -1.45 5.68
CA ALA A 35 1.01 -0.75 4.51
C ALA A 35 1.51 0.67 4.88
N GLU A 36 2.51 1.17 4.15
CA GLU A 36 3.05 2.52 4.38
C GLU A 36 2.01 3.62 4.12
N ARG A 37 1.03 3.35 3.25
CA ARG A 37 -0.09 4.26 2.94
C ARG A 37 -1.35 3.45 2.69
N VAL A 38 -2.50 4.00 3.06
CA VAL A 38 -3.83 3.43 2.75
C VAL A 38 -4.65 4.47 1.99
N ILE A 39 -5.20 4.08 0.85
CA ILE A 39 -6.07 4.90 -0.02
C ILE A 39 -7.47 4.27 -0.15
N HIS A 40 -8.46 5.05 -0.55
CA HIS A 40 -9.86 4.60 -0.67
C HIS A 40 -10.34 4.55 -2.12
N ASP A 41 -9.67 5.25 -3.03
CA ASP A 41 -9.96 5.22 -4.47
C ASP A 41 -8.63 5.21 -5.26
N LEU A 42 -8.60 4.46 -6.37
CA LEU A 42 -7.43 4.42 -7.27
C LEU A 42 -7.05 5.80 -7.83
N LYS A 43 -7.96 6.78 -7.85
CA LYS A 43 -7.67 8.17 -8.24
C LYS A 43 -6.69 8.87 -7.29
N GLU A 44 -6.55 8.39 -6.07
CA GLU A 44 -5.55 8.89 -5.12
C GLU A 44 -4.14 8.40 -5.46
N LEU A 45 -4.02 7.38 -6.32
CA LEU A 45 -2.74 6.84 -6.77
C LEU A 45 -2.13 7.75 -7.84
N THR A 46 -1.38 8.76 -7.42
CA THR A 46 -0.67 9.66 -8.33
C THR A 46 0.79 9.25 -8.54
N PRO A 47 1.44 9.66 -9.65
CA PRO A 47 2.88 9.47 -9.85
C PRO A 47 3.73 10.04 -8.71
N GLU A 48 3.30 11.15 -8.11
CA GLU A 48 3.99 11.79 -6.99
C GLU A 48 3.96 10.89 -5.76
N LEU A 49 2.80 10.33 -5.42
CA LEU A 49 2.63 9.39 -4.30
C LEU A 49 3.50 8.15 -4.50
N LEU A 50 3.48 7.55 -5.70
CA LEU A 50 4.32 6.40 -6.03
C LEU A 50 5.81 6.73 -5.92
N SER A 51 6.22 7.88 -6.47
CA SER A 51 7.62 8.31 -6.43
C SER A 51 8.10 8.60 -5.01
N GLY A 52 7.24 9.15 -4.15
CA GLY A 52 7.50 9.40 -2.75
C GLY A 52 7.75 8.09 -2.00
N LEU A 53 6.86 7.12 -2.18
CA LEU A 53 6.98 5.80 -1.56
C LEU A 53 8.30 5.09 -1.91
N VAL A 54 8.68 5.08 -3.19
CA VAL A 54 9.93 4.44 -3.63
C VAL A 54 11.16 5.17 -3.08
N LYS A 55 11.13 6.51 -3.00
CA LYS A 55 12.23 7.28 -2.42
C LYS A 55 12.38 7.02 -0.93
N GLU A 56 11.28 7.02 -0.18
CA GLU A 56 11.25 6.76 1.27
C GLU A 56 11.76 5.37 1.59
N HIS A 57 11.42 4.36 0.79
CA HIS A 57 11.85 2.98 0.99
C HIS A 57 13.34 2.74 0.69
N ASN A 58 13.94 3.53 -0.19
CA ASN A 58 15.34 3.38 -0.60
C ASN A 58 16.33 4.22 0.25
N GLN A 59 15.85 4.85 1.33
CA GLN A 59 16.69 5.61 2.28
C GLN A 59 17.03 4.74 3.49
#